data_AF-A0A961W2X9-F1
#
_entry.id   AF-A0A961W2X9-F1
#
_cell.length_a   1.000
_cell.length_b   1.000
_cell.length_c   1.000
_cell.angle_alpha   90.00
_cell.angle_beta   90.00
_cell.angle_gamma   90.00
#
_symmetry.space_group_name_H-M   'P 1'
#
loop_
_entity.id
_entity.type
_entity.pdbx_description
1 polymer ?
#
loop_
_entity_poly.entity_id
_entity_poly.type
_entity_poly.pdbx_seq_one_letter_code
_entity_poly.pdbx_strand_id
1 'polypeptide(L)'
;MFGLIVMIIFGCSAIAIDFARVNRSRSLAMMALDSAALATAKQLRLEGGSADELKQLAQSYFESNLRAQRALDTIFDNFDVSIDRAKSRAIISVEVTTPTALGRIFDVTAFKSKHTAEAIYSARDIELAMMLDVSGSMRGTKIAALRDAAKDLVDIVLEETNGPSANRIGIAPYSTSVNAGVYAYKALNLTSLRSTCVTERTGSTAFTDASPLLVSLRQRTNTCPASPVVPLTNDKSVLTDNIEQLSDGGSTAGHLGIAWAWYLVSPEWASFWPSASAPRTYDDPEAMKAVIIMTDGEFNTAYENSNGNSVAQAQNLCGNIKKAGVTVFSVGFDAPGGALNLLKQCASKSSYFFDAKDATELRDAFTRIARELTGLRLTN
;
A
#
# COMPACT_ATOMS: atom_id res chain seq x y z
N MET A 1 71.33 9.54 1.69
CA MET A 1 70.13 9.28 0.85
C MET A 1 69.21 8.21 1.46
N PHE A 2 69.72 7.07 1.92
CA PHE A 2 68.93 5.98 2.52
C PHE A 2 68.07 6.40 3.74
N GLY A 3 68.62 7.16 4.69
CA GLY A 3 67.88 7.60 5.89
C GLY A 3 66.68 8.53 5.60
N LEU A 4 66.75 9.34 4.54
CA LEU A 4 65.64 10.19 4.11
C LEU A 4 64.48 9.38 3.52
N ILE A 5 64.80 8.33 2.77
CA ILE A 5 63.80 7.43 2.17
C ILE A 5 63.07 6.63 3.25
N VAL A 6 63.79 6.15 4.27
CA VAL A 6 63.19 5.41 5.39
C VAL A 6 62.20 6.30 6.16
N MET A 7 62.55 7.56 6.45
CA MET A 7 61.64 8.49 7.12
C MET A 7 60.35 8.75 6.32
N ILE A 8 60.45 8.87 4.99
CA ILE A 8 59.29 9.05 4.11
C ILE A 8 58.38 7.82 4.15
N ILE A 9 58.93 6.60 4.07
CA ILE A 9 58.15 5.36 4.11
C ILE A 9 57.42 5.19 5.47
N PHE A 10 58.10 5.49 6.57
CA PHE A 10 57.47 5.46 7.90
C PHE A 10 56.36 6.50 8.02
N GLY A 11 56.57 7.72 7.51
CA GLY A 11 55.54 8.76 7.47
C GLY A 11 54.31 8.35 6.66
N CYS A 12 54.50 7.78 5.46
CA CYS A 12 53.40 7.27 4.65
C CYS A 12 52.66 6.11 5.33
N SER A 13 53.38 5.20 5.98
CA SER A 13 52.78 4.07 6.70
C SER A 13 51.98 4.54 7.92
N ALA A 14 52.47 5.56 8.63
CA ALA A 14 51.78 6.17 9.75
C ALA A 14 50.44 6.78 9.33
N ILE A 15 50.44 7.56 8.24
CA ILE A 15 49.23 8.15 7.67
C ILE A 15 48.26 7.05 7.23
N ALA A 16 48.75 5.97 6.60
CA ALA A 16 47.90 4.88 6.14
C ALA A 16 47.18 4.17 7.30
N ILE A 17 47.86 3.96 8.44
CA ILE A 17 47.26 3.35 9.64
C ILE A 17 46.17 4.26 10.21
N ASP A 18 46.45 5.55 10.38
CA ASP A 18 45.46 6.49 10.92
C ASP A 18 44.28 6.69 9.96
N PHE A 19 44.53 6.74 8.65
CA PHE A 19 43.48 6.79 7.64
C PHE A 19 42.59 5.54 7.69
N ALA A 20 43.17 4.35 7.86
CA ALA A 20 42.40 3.12 8.03
C ALA A 20 41.54 3.15 9.30
N ARG A 21 42.06 3.68 10.41
CA ARG A 21 41.29 3.84 11.66
C ARG A 21 40.14 4.83 11.48
N VAL A 22 40.38 6.00 10.89
CA VAL A 22 39.36 7.02 10.64
C VAL A 22 38.26 6.48 9.71
N ASN A 23 38.63 5.81 8.60
CA ASN A 23 37.63 5.23 7.70
C ASN A 23 36.82 4.11 8.35
N ARG A 24 37.45 3.30 9.21
CA ARG A 24 36.74 2.31 9.99
C ARG A 24 35.74 2.99 10.93
N SER A 25 36.16 3.95 11.75
CA SER A 25 35.26 4.67 12.67
C SER A 25 34.11 5.37 11.93
N ARG A 26 34.39 5.97 10.77
CA ARG A 26 33.36 6.57 9.90
C ARG A 26 32.34 5.53 9.42
N SER A 27 32.79 4.39 8.90
CA SER A 27 31.89 3.33 8.40
C SER A 27 30.99 2.79 9.51
N LEU A 28 31.57 2.55 10.71
CA LEU A 28 30.82 2.09 11.88
C LEU A 28 29.78 3.13 12.33
N ALA A 29 30.16 4.40 12.39
CA ALA A 29 29.25 5.49 12.77
C ALA A 29 28.07 5.60 11.80
N MET A 30 28.32 5.49 10.48
CA MET A 30 27.26 5.55 9.47
C MET A 30 26.30 4.35 9.61
N MET A 31 26.80 3.12 9.76
CA MET A 31 25.93 1.94 9.95
C MET A 31 25.09 2.03 11.23
N ALA A 32 25.69 2.49 12.34
CA ALA A 32 24.98 2.67 13.60
C ALA A 32 23.91 3.76 13.48
N LEU A 33 24.23 4.89 12.83
CA LEU A 33 23.28 5.97 12.55
C LEU A 33 22.11 5.51 11.68
N ASP A 34 22.35 4.74 10.62
CA ASP A 34 21.30 4.24 9.72
C ASP A 34 20.29 3.36 10.47
N SER A 35 20.80 2.46 11.32
CA SER A 35 19.96 1.59 12.15
C SER A 35 19.14 2.38 13.18
N ALA A 36 19.74 3.39 13.80
CA ALA A 36 19.07 4.26 14.76
C ALA A 36 18.00 5.11 14.06
N ALA A 37 18.31 5.68 12.90
CA ALA A 37 17.39 6.52 12.14
C ALA A 37 16.17 5.71 11.71
N LEU A 38 16.38 4.49 11.21
CA LEU A 38 15.30 3.59 10.82
C LEU A 38 14.43 3.17 12.01
N ALA A 39 15.03 2.81 13.15
CA ALA A 39 14.30 2.43 14.36
C ALA A 39 13.45 3.58 14.90
N THR A 40 14.02 4.80 14.93
CA THR A 40 13.30 6.00 15.37
C THR A 40 12.18 6.36 14.41
N ALA A 41 12.40 6.30 13.10
CA ALA A 41 11.36 6.55 12.10
C ALA A 41 10.20 5.53 12.22
N LYS A 42 10.52 4.25 12.50
CA LYS A 42 9.53 3.20 12.75
C LYS A 42 8.70 3.46 14.01
N GLN A 43 9.35 3.74 15.15
CA GLN A 43 8.67 4.05 16.41
C GLN A 43 7.72 5.23 16.25
N LEU A 44 8.22 6.29 15.62
CA LEU A 44 7.47 7.51 15.38
C LEU A 44 6.15 7.26 14.62
N ARG A 45 6.15 6.35 13.64
CA ARG A 45 4.95 6.00 12.85
C ARG A 45 4.00 5.08 13.58
N LEU A 46 4.51 4.04 14.23
CA LEU A 46 3.70 2.91 14.72
C LEU A 46 3.22 3.09 16.17
N GLU A 47 4.05 3.67 17.01
CA GLU A 47 3.80 3.80 18.46
C GLU A 47 3.73 5.27 18.89
N GLY A 48 4.17 6.19 18.03
CA GLY A 48 4.30 7.60 18.35
C GLY A 48 5.44 7.84 19.33
N GLY A 49 5.19 8.65 20.35
CA GLY A 49 6.18 9.02 21.37
C GLY A 49 6.54 10.51 21.38
N SER A 50 6.94 10.97 22.55
CA SER A 50 7.52 12.29 22.78
C SER A 50 8.89 12.43 22.10
N ALA A 51 9.36 13.66 21.91
CA ALA A 51 10.69 13.89 21.34
C ALA A 51 11.80 13.26 22.18
N ASP A 52 11.63 13.23 23.51
CA ASP A 52 12.61 12.67 24.44
C ASP A 52 12.67 11.14 24.37
N GLU A 53 11.53 10.46 24.27
CA GLU A 53 11.48 9.00 24.09
C GLU A 53 12.14 8.57 22.78
N LEU A 54 11.85 9.28 21.69
CA LEU A 54 12.44 9.00 20.37
C LEU A 54 13.95 9.26 20.35
N LYS A 55 14.42 10.26 21.11
CA LYS A 55 15.85 10.53 21.30
C LYS A 55 16.54 9.44 22.11
N GLN A 56 15.93 8.97 23.20
CA GLN A 56 16.46 7.85 23.99
C GLN A 56 16.51 6.56 23.17
N LEU A 57 15.48 6.29 22.37
CA LEU A 57 15.45 5.15 21.46
C LEU A 57 16.60 5.23 20.45
N ALA A 58 16.75 6.36 19.76
CA ALA A 58 17.82 6.62 18.81
C ALA A 58 19.21 6.35 19.41
N GLN A 59 19.45 6.87 20.63
CA GLN A 59 20.71 6.67 21.34
C GLN A 59 20.95 5.20 21.69
N SER A 60 19.92 4.48 22.18
CA SER A 60 20.04 3.07 22.54
C SER A 60 20.41 2.19 21.34
N TYR A 61 19.80 2.42 20.17
CA TYR A 61 20.11 1.69 18.94
C TYR A 61 21.51 2.02 18.43
N PHE A 62 21.90 3.30 18.48
CA PHE A 62 23.24 3.75 18.09
C PHE A 62 24.33 3.10 18.96
N GLU A 63 24.20 3.16 20.29
CA GLU A 63 25.17 2.57 21.21
C GLU A 63 25.25 1.04 21.09
N SER A 64 24.10 0.37 20.92
CA SER A 64 24.03 -1.08 20.76
C SER A 64 24.84 -1.56 19.54
N ASN A 65 24.67 -0.88 18.40
CA ASN A 65 25.41 -1.20 17.18
C ASN A 65 26.92 -0.92 17.30
N LEU A 66 27.31 0.12 18.06
CA LEU A 66 28.72 0.40 18.33
C LEU A 66 29.39 -0.65 19.23
N ARG A 67 28.68 -1.13 20.27
CA ARG A 67 29.20 -2.18 21.17
C ARG A 67 29.41 -3.50 20.44
N ALA A 68 28.52 -3.85 19.51
CA ALA A 68 28.65 -5.05 18.68
C ALA A 68 29.94 -5.05 17.83
N GLN A 69 30.45 -3.87 17.45
CA GLN A 69 31.57 -3.73 16.51
C GLN A 69 32.92 -3.38 17.18
N ARG A 70 32.99 -3.34 18.52
CA ARG A 70 34.19 -3.03 19.33
C ARG A 70 34.90 -1.75 18.88
N ALA A 71 34.19 -0.63 18.87
CA ALA A 71 34.79 0.68 18.63
C ALA A 71 35.75 1.04 19.79
N LEU A 72 37.05 0.86 19.59
CA LEU A 72 38.09 1.25 20.54
C LEU A 72 38.52 2.71 20.27
N ASP A 73 38.56 3.53 21.31
CA ASP A 73 39.06 4.92 21.36
C ASP A 73 38.34 6.01 20.54
N THR A 74 37.16 5.76 19.96
CA THR A 74 36.41 6.81 19.24
C THR A 74 35.41 7.51 20.17
N ILE A 75 35.41 8.85 20.16
CA ILE A 75 34.48 9.67 20.94
C ILE A 75 33.31 10.07 20.03
N PHE A 76 32.09 9.92 20.54
CA PHE A 76 30.84 10.29 19.87
C PHE A 76 30.15 11.39 20.66
N ASP A 77 30.14 12.60 20.12
CA ASP A 77 29.60 13.80 20.76
C ASP A 77 28.45 14.39 19.94
N ASN A 78 27.73 15.33 20.55
CA ASN A 78 26.71 16.15 19.89
C ASN A 78 25.64 15.32 19.15
N PHE A 79 25.10 14.31 19.83
CA PHE A 79 24.02 13.47 19.31
C PHE A 79 22.71 14.25 19.25
N ASP A 80 22.28 14.58 18.03
CA ASP A 80 21.07 15.35 17.76
C ASP A 80 20.07 14.53 16.95
N VAL A 81 18.79 14.69 17.28
CA VAL A 81 17.67 13.99 16.64
C VAL A 81 16.63 15.03 16.24
N SER A 82 16.46 15.20 14.93
CA SER A 82 15.41 16.04 14.36
C SER A 82 14.31 15.15 13.78
N ILE A 83 13.06 15.52 14.08
CA ILE A 83 11.90 14.68 13.80
C ILE A 83 10.89 15.48 12.99
N ASP A 84 10.47 14.94 11.85
CA ASP A 84 9.38 15.44 11.06
C ASP A 84 8.23 14.43 11.13
N ARG A 85 7.26 14.74 12.01
CA ARG A 85 6.12 13.87 12.29
C ARG A 85 5.21 13.70 11.09
N ALA A 86 5.08 14.73 10.24
CA ALA A 86 4.21 14.67 9.07
C ALA A 86 4.70 13.64 8.06
N LYS A 87 6.03 13.54 7.91
CA LYS A 87 6.66 12.62 6.95
C LYS A 87 7.15 11.32 7.58
N SER A 88 6.86 11.07 8.86
CA SER A 88 7.42 9.93 9.63
C SER A 88 8.94 9.78 9.43
N ARG A 89 9.62 10.93 9.51
CA ARG A 89 11.02 11.08 9.17
C ARG A 89 11.85 11.39 10.41
N ALA A 90 12.94 10.67 10.56
CA ALA A 90 13.95 10.90 11.58
C ALA A 90 15.29 11.25 10.92
N ILE A 91 15.89 12.36 11.35
CA ILE A 91 17.23 12.79 10.96
C ILE A 91 18.09 12.74 12.21
N ILE A 92 19.12 11.91 12.22
CA ILE A 92 20.03 11.77 13.34
C ILE A 92 21.41 12.23 12.92
N SER A 93 22.04 13.07 13.74
CA SER A 93 23.42 13.50 13.52
C SER A 93 24.29 13.26 14.74
N VAL A 94 25.56 12.93 14.50
CA VAL A 94 26.57 12.74 15.54
C VAL A 94 27.91 13.29 15.06
N GLU A 95 28.67 13.87 15.99
CA GLU A 95 30.04 14.26 15.77
C GLU A 95 30.97 13.14 16.24
N VAL A 96 31.87 12.70 15.36
CA VAL A 96 32.79 11.60 15.60
C VAL A 96 34.19 12.18 15.70
N THR A 97 34.84 11.96 16.84
CA THR A 97 36.25 12.31 17.07
C THR A 97 37.08 11.04 17.17
N THR A 98 37.96 10.81 16.20
CA THR A 98 38.87 9.66 16.18
C THR A 98 40.30 10.13 16.48
N PRO A 99 40.88 9.75 17.64
CA PRO A 99 42.28 10.03 17.94
C PRO A 99 43.22 9.30 16.97
N THR A 100 44.23 10.00 16.48
CA THR A 100 45.30 9.42 15.65
C THR A 100 46.33 8.71 16.53
N ALA A 101 46.78 7.51 16.14
CA ALA A 101 47.86 6.80 16.81
C ALA A 101 49.24 7.41 16.48
N LEU A 102 49.51 7.67 15.21
CA LEU A 102 50.85 8.01 14.73
C LEU A 102 50.93 9.47 14.22
N GLY A 103 49.80 10.06 13.83
CA GLY A 103 49.66 11.47 13.45
C GLY A 103 50.06 12.46 14.55
N ARG A 104 50.04 12.02 15.83
CA ARG A 104 50.47 12.83 16.98
C ARG A 104 51.93 13.29 16.87
N ILE A 105 52.77 12.53 16.16
CA ILE A 105 54.17 12.89 15.88
C ILE A 105 54.24 14.16 15.01
N PHE A 106 53.19 14.45 14.25
CA PHE A 106 53.06 15.58 13.34
C PHE A 106 52.03 16.61 13.85
N ASP A 107 51.77 16.65 15.16
CA ASP A 107 50.82 17.57 15.82
C ASP A 107 49.34 17.41 15.37
N VAL A 108 49.03 16.34 14.63
CA VAL A 108 47.65 15.95 14.32
C VAL A 108 47.21 14.98 15.40
N THR A 109 46.38 15.41 16.34
CA THR A 109 46.04 14.60 17.52
C THR A 109 44.72 13.84 17.40
N ALA A 110 43.80 14.32 16.55
CA ALA A 110 42.52 13.69 16.27
C ALA A 110 41.92 14.19 14.94
N PHE A 111 41.04 13.38 14.36
CA PHE A 111 40.19 13.75 13.24
C PHE A 111 38.74 13.89 13.71
N LYS A 112 38.09 15.01 13.38
CA LYS A 112 36.69 15.28 13.70
C LYS A 112 35.85 15.25 12.43
N SER A 113 34.71 14.58 12.47
CA SER A 113 33.75 14.57 11.37
C SER A 113 32.31 14.49 11.87
N LYS A 114 31.42 15.27 11.24
CA LYS A 114 29.98 15.16 11.47
C LYS A 114 29.36 14.19 10.48
N HIS A 115 28.55 13.27 10.98
CA HIS A 115 27.79 12.33 10.17
C HIS A 115 26.30 12.50 10.43
N THR A 116 25.49 12.27 9.41
CA THR A 116 24.04 12.41 9.47
C THR A 116 23.41 11.28 8.69
N ALA A 117 22.41 10.64 9.27
CA ALA A 117 21.55 9.68 8.61
C ALA A 117 20.12 10.18 8.63
N GLU A 118 19.40 9.97 7.53
CA GLU A 118 17.99 10.29 7.38
C GLU A 118 17.26 8.99 7.05
N ALA A 119 16.20 8.70 7.80
CA ALA A 119 15.31 7.60 7.53
C ALA A 119 13.86 8.10 7.48
N ILE A 120 13.12 7.58 6.50
CA ILE A 120 11.70 7.79 6.34
C ILE A 120 11.06 6.42 6.46
N TYR A 121 10.22 6.20 7.47
CA TYR A 121 9.44 4.98 7.55
C TYR A 121 8.18 5.12 6.69
N SER A 122 8.33 4.82 5.40
CA SER A 122 7.25 4.85 4.43
C SER A 122 6.49 3.52 4.42
N ALA A 123 5.71 3.27 5.46
CA ALA A 123 4.52 2.42 5.29
C ALA A 123 3.51 3.28 4.53
N ARG A 124 3.40 3.07 3.22
CA ARG A 124 2.40 3.78 2.41
C ARG A 124 1.01 3.42 2.93
N ASP A 125 0.15 4.41 3.06
CA ASP A 125 -1.24 4.17 3.43
C ASP A 125 -1.94 3.44 2.28
N ILE A 126 -2.75 2.45 2.61
CA ILE A 126 -3.41 1.61 1.61
C ILE A 126 -4.77 2.22 1.28
N GLU A 127 -5.04 2.51 0.01
CA GLU A 127 -6.38 2.71 -0.53
C GLU A 127 -6.75 1.47 -1.36
N LEU A 128 -7.53 0.59 -0.75
CA LEU A 128 -7.94 -0.68 -1.35
C LEU A 128 -9.41 -0.63 -1.75
N ALA A 129 -9.76 -1.11 -2.94
CA ALA A 129 -11.15 -1.41 -3.27
C ALA A 129 -11.35 -2.89 -3.64
N MET A 130 -12.43 -3.47 -3.16
CA MET A 130 -12.78 -4.87 -3.42
C MET A 130 -14.00 -4.95 -4.33
N MET A 131 -13.82 -5.52 -5.52
CA MET A 131 -14.91 -5.97 -6.37
C MET A 131 -15.34 -7.36 -5.90
N LEU A 132 -16.57 -7.46 -5.42
CA LEU A 132 -17.14 -8.68 -4.86
C LEU A 132 -18.27 -9.18 -5.75
N ASP A 133 -18.07 -10.33 -6.39
CA ASP A 133 -19.11 -11.04 -7.14
C ASP A 133 -20.18 -11.57 -6.20
N VAL A 134 -21.42 -11.11 -6.42
CA VAL A 134 -22.61 -11.58 -5.74
C VAL A 134 -23.65 -12.09 -6.74
N SER A 135 -23.20 -12.60 -7.88
CA SER A 135 -24.07 -13.20 -8.89
C SER A 135 -24.65 -14.53 -8.42
N GLY A 136 -25.69 -15.03 -9.09
CA GLY A 136 -26.43 -16.23 -8.64
C GLY A 136 -25.62 -17.54 -8.64
N SER A 137 -24.40 -17.57 -9.20
CA SER A 137 -23.47 -18.70 -9.07
C SER A 137 -22.84 -18.77 -7.68
N MET A 138 -22.75 -17.64 -6.97
CA MET A 138 -22.18 -17.53 -5.62
C MET A 138 -23.10 -18.08 -4.51
N ARG A 139 -24.25 -18.66 -4.86
CA ARG A 139 -25.23 -19.13 -3.87
C ARG A 139 -24.66 -20.13 -2.85
N GLY A 140 -25.24 -20.15 -1.66
CA GLY A 140 -24.95 -21.15 -0.64
C GLY A 140 -23.59 -20.95 0.02
N THR A 141 -22.73 -21.97 -0.01
CA THR A 141 -21.44 -21.94 0.71
C THR A 141 -20.44 -20.96 0.09
N LYS A 142 -20.56 -20.64 -1.20
CA LYS A 142 -19.65 -19.71 -1.89
C LYS A 142 -19.74 -18.30 -1.33
N ILE A 143 -20.95 -17.73 -1.24
CA ILE A 143 -21.13 -16.39 -0.69
C ILE A 143 -20.73 -16.33 0.79
N ALA A 144 -21.00 -17.39 1.57
CA ALA A 144 -20.52 -17.47 2.95
C ALA A 144 -18.99 -17.43 3.04
N ALA A 145 -18.29 -18.22 2.23
CA ALA A 145 -16.82 -18.21 2.17
C ALA A 145 -16.27 -16.84 1.75
N LEU A 146 -16.94 -16.16 0.82
CA LEU A 146 -16.57 -14.81 0.42
C LEU A 146 -16.68 -13.81 1.59
N ARG A 147 -17.77 -13.88 2.35
CA ARG A 147 -17.96 -13.01 3.52
C ARG A 147 -16.83 -13.20 4.53
N ASP A 148 -16.48 -14.46 4.84
CA ASP A 148 -15.40 -14.77 5.77
C ASP A 148 -14.04 -14.26 5.26
N ALA A 149 -13.70 -14.54 4.00
CA ALA A 149 -12.43 -14.10 3.40
C ALA A 149 -12.30 -12.57 3.32
N ALA A 150 -13.38 -11.88 2.97
CA ALA A 150 -13.39 -10.42 2.91
C ALA A 150 -13.27 -9.78 4.30
N LYS A 151 -13.90 -10.37 5.33
CA LYS A 151 -13.76 -9.92 6.73
C LYS A 151 -12.34 -10.11 7.24
N ASP A 152 -11.73 -11.27 7.01
CA ASP A 152 -10.33 -11.52 7.39
C ASP A 152 -9.38 -10.48 6.77
N LEU A 153 -9.60 -10.12 5.49
CA LEU A 153 -8.82 -9.09 4.84
C LEU A 153 -9.03 -7.70 5.46
N VAL A 154 -10.28 -7.33 5.75
CA VAL A 154 -10.59 -6.06 6.44
C VAL A 154 -9.85 -6.02 7.79
N ASP A 155 -9.88 -7.12 8.54
CA ASP A 155 -9.23 -7.25 9.83
C ASP A 155 -7.72 -7.05 9.76
N ILE A 156 -7.06 -7.63 8.76
CA ILE A 156 -5.60 -7.52 8.57
C ILE A 156 -5.19 -6.14 8.04
N VAL A 157 -5.93 -5.59 7.07
CA VAL A 157 -5.57 -4.30 6.44
C VAL A 157 -5.85 -3.12 7.36
N LEU A 158 -6.92 -3.19 8.17
CA LEU A 158 -7.27 -2.15 9.13
C LEU A 158 -6.76 -2.43 10.55
N GLU A 159 -5.88 -3.41 10.74
CA GLU A 159 -5.36 -3.77 12.07
C GLU A 159 -4.76 -2.53 12.76
N GLU A 160 -5.28 -2.21 13.95
CA GLU A 160 -4.91 -1.02 14.70
C GLU A 160 -3.61 -1.26 15.48
N THR A 161 -2.48 -0.80 14.95
CA THR A 161 -1.28 -0.60 15.77
C THR A 161 -1.33 0.79 16.39
N ASN A 162 -1.75 0.90 17.66
CA ASN A 162 -1.66 2.09 18.54
C ASN A 162 -1.86 3.47 17.87
N GLY A 163 -2.84 3.60 16.96
CA GLY A 163 -3.19 4.82 16.26
C GLY A 163 -4.25 4.58 15.17
N PRO A 164 -4.95 5.63 14.68
CA PRO A 164 -5.94 5.47 13.63
C PRO A 164 -5.26 4.94 12.36
N SER A 165 -5.73 3.78 11.87
CA SER A 165 -5.26 3.23 10.60
C SER A 165 -5.59 4.21 9.48
N ALA A 166 -4.56 4.66 8.76
CA ALA A 166 -4.69 5.50 7.58
C ALA A 166 -5.08 4.68 6.34
N ASN A 167 -5.07 3.35 6.47
CA ASN A 167 -5.56 2.43 5.46
C ASN A 167 -7.08 2.57 5.35
N ARG A 168 -7.59 2.55 4.12
CA ARG A 168 -9.01 2.67 3.82
C ARG A 168 -9.40 1.62 2.80
N ILE A 169 -10.58 1.03 3.00
CA ILE A 169 -11.13 0.00 2.13
C ILE A 169 -12.46 0.52 1.56
N GLY A 170 -12.68 0.27 0.28
CA GLY A 170 -13.95 0.44 -0.40
C GLY A 170 -14.48 -0.92 -0.89
N ILE A 171 -15.80 -1.04 -1.00
CA ILE A 171 -16.45 -2.29 -1.41
C ILE A 171 -17.38 -2.01 -2.59
N ALA A 172 -17.25 -2.80 -3.65
CA ALA A 172 -18.10 -2.77 -4.83
C ALA A 172 -18.72 -4.15 -5.08
N PRO A 173 -19.85 -4.47 -4.44
CA PRO A 173 -20.64 -5.65 -4.78
C PRO A 173 -21.23 -5.49 -6.17
N TYR A 174 -21.17 -6.53 -7.00
CA TYR A 174 -21.77 -6.51 -8.33
C TYR A 174 -22.49 -7.81 -8.68
N SER A 175 -23.49 -7.67 -9.53
CA SER A 175 -24.21 -8.78 -10.15
C SER A 175 -24.62 -8.33 -11.56
N THR A 176 -25.91 -8.25 -11.87
CA THR A 176 -26.49 -7.71 -13.11
C THR A 176 -26.21 -6.20 -13.24
N SER A 177 -26.03 -5.51 -12.12
CA SER A 177 -25.63 -4.11 -12.04
C SER A 177 -24.81 -3.87 -10.76
N VAL A 178 -24.46 -2.62 -10.49
CA VAL A 178 -23.93 -2.19 -9.19
C VAL A 178 -25.00 -1.36 -8.48
N ASN A 179 -25.12 -1.52 -7.17
CA ASN A 179 -26.02 -0.72 -6.34
C ASN A 179 -25.24 0.48 -5.78
N ALA A 180 -25.43 1.66 -6.37
CA ALA A 180 -24.77 2.89 -5.90
C ALA A 180 -25.43 3.50 -4.65
N GLY A 181 -26.47 2.87 -4.10
CA GLY A 181 -27.19 3.36 -2.93
C GLY A 181 -27.65 4.82 -3.07
N VAL A 182 -27.41 5.61 -2.03
CA VAL A 182 -27.72 7.05 -2.01
C VAL A 182 -26.95 7.85 -3.07
N TYR A 183 -25.83 7.32 -3.57
CA TYR A 183 -25.01 7.99 -4.58
C TYR A 183 -25.55 7.83 -6.00
N ALA A 184 -26.51 6.93 -6.23
CA ALA A 184 -27.10 6.71 -7.54
C ALA A 184 -27.74 7.98 -8.12
N TYR A 185 -28.37 8.81 -7.26
CA TYR A 185 -28.94 10.10 -7.66
C TYR A 185 -27.88 11.01 -8.34
N LYS A 186 -26.70 11.12 -7.72
CA LYS A 186 -25.57 11.93 -8.22
C LYS A 186 -24.90 11.27 -9.43
N ALA A 187 -24.73 9.95 -9.38
CA ALA A 187 -24.08 9.17 -10.45
C ALA A 187 -24.85 9.20 -11.78
N LEU A 188 -26.18 9.22 -11.70
CA LEU A 188 -27.10 9.19 -12.83
C LEU A 188 -27.60 10.59 -13.24
N ASN A 189 -27.20 11.64 -12.51
CA ASN A 189 -27.69 13.01 -12.67
C ASN A 189 -29.23 13.10 -12.67
N LEU A 190 -29.85 12.47 -11.67
CA LEU A 190 -31.30 12.44 -11.51
C LEU A 190 -31.79 13.59 -10.62
N THR A 191 -33.07 13.93 -10.74
CA THR A 191 -33.79 14.85 -9.85
C THR A 191 -34.66 14.14 -8.82
N SER A 192 -34.84 12.81 -8.95
CA SER A 192 -35.48 11.95 -7.97
C SER A 192 -34.95 10.52 -8.08
N LEU A 193 -34.74 9.85 -6.94
CA LEU A 193 -34.18 8.50 -6.91
C LEU A 193 -35.28 7.46 -7.18
N ARG A 194 -35.25 6.82 -8.35
CA ARG A 194 -36.19 5.75 -8.73
C ARG A 194 -35.59 4.35 -8.68
N SER A 195 -34.27 4.28 -8.68
CA SER A 195 -33.49 3.06 -8.55
C SER A 195 -32.09 3.43 -8.05
N THR A 196 -31.45 2.51 -7.34
CA THR A 196 -30.05 2.64 -6.95
C THR A 196 -29.11 1.97 -7.97
N CYS A 197 -29.65 1.40 -9.05
CA CYS A 197 -28.90 0.63 -10.02
C CYS A 197 -28.15 1.50 -11.01
N VAL A 198 -26.88 1.17 -11.20
CA VAL A 198 -25.99 1.81 -12.16
C VAL A 198 -25.31 0.74 -13.02
N THR A 199 -25.18 1.07 -14.30
CA THR A 199 -24.66 0.20 -15.36
C THR A 199 -23.56 0.94 -16.13
N GLU A 200 -23.30 0.58 -17.38
CA GLU A 200 -22.13 1.04 -18.13
C GLU A 200 -22.19 2.54 -18.48
N ARG A 201 -21.02 3.05 -18.86
CA ARG A 201 -20.88 4.32 -19.58
C ARG A 201 -20.90 4.07 -21.09
N THR A 202 -21.16 5.12 -21.84
CA THR A 202 -21.15 5.09 -23.32
C THR A 202 -20.11 6.06 -23.88
N GLY A 203 -19.62 5.80 -25.08
CA GLY A 203 -18.76 6.74 -25.80
C GLY A 203 -17.30 6.69 -25.35
N SER A 204 -16.57 7.79 -25.53
CA SER A 204 -15.11 7.84 -25.32
C SER A 204 -14.67 7.61 -23.87
N THR A 205 -15.56 7.77 -22.90
CA THR A 205 -15.27 7.56 -21.47
C THR A 205 -15.66 6.18 -20.96
N ALA A 206 -16.10 5.26 -21.84
CA ALA A 206 -16.62 3.94 -21.48
C ALA A 206 -15.69 3.12 -20.57
N PHE A 207 -14.38 3.21 -20.80
CA PHE A 207 -13.35 2.44 -20.07
C PHE A 207 -12.39 3.34 -19.30
N THR A 208 -12.87 4.48 -18.81
CA THR A 208 -12.09 5.48 -18.08
C THR A 208 -12.66 5.67 -16.68
N ASP A 209 -11.91 6.31 -15.80
CA ASP A 209 -12.30 6.70 -14.45
C ASP A 209 -12.96 8.08 -14.37
N ALA A 210 -13.26 8.73 -15.50
CA ALA A 210 -13.86 10.07 -15.55
C ALA A 210 -15.00 10.26 -14.54
N SER A 211 -15.08 11.40 -13.85
CA SER A 211 -16.13 11.62 -12.85
C SER A 211 -17.55 11.54 -13.45
N PRO A 212 -18.54 10.94 -12.76
CA PRO A 212 -19.92 10.96 -13.21
C PRO A 212 -20.56 12.35 -13.14
N LEU A 213 -19.89 13.30 -12.48
CA LEU A 213 -20.22 14.73 -12.50
C LEU A 213 -20.00 15.37 -13.88
N LEU A 214 -19.10 14.80 -14.70
CA LEU A 214 -18.84 15.24 -16.06
C LEU A 214 -19.61 14.39 -17.07
N VAL A 215 -19.60 13.06 -16.89
CA VAL A 215 -20.29 12.11 -17.77
C VAL A 215 -21.05 11.09 -16.93
N SER A 216 -22.37 11.27 -16.84
CA SER A 216 -23.23 10.43 -16.01
C SER A 216 -23.22 8.96 -16.44
N LEU A 217 -23.37 8.09 -15.44
CA LEU A 217 -23.59 6.65 -15.65
C LEU A 217 -24.99 6.39 -16.22
N ARG A 218 -25.24 5.17 -16.72
CA ARG A 218 -26.55 4.74 -17.20
C ARG A 218 -27.25 3.83 -16.19
N GLN A 219 -28.57 3.78 -16.28
CA GLN A 219 -29.41 2.81 -15.59
C GLN A 219 -30.18 2.01 -16.66
N ARG A 220 -29.70 0.82 -17.01
CA ARG A 220 -30.31 -0.07 -18.01
C ARG A 220 -31.14 -1.20 -17.41
N THR A 221 -31.09 -1.37 -16.09
CA THR A 221 -31.86 -2.36 -15.34
C THR A 221 -32.27 -1.77 -13.99
N ASN A 222 -33.35 -2.32 -13.41
CA ASN A 222 -33.74 -2.08 -12.02
C ASN A 222 -33.36 -3.24 -11.10
N THR A 223 -32.71 -4.28 -11.64
CA THR A 223 -32.21 -5.41 -10.86
C THR A 223 -30.83 -5.08 -10.31
N CYS A 224 -30.77 -4.93 -8.99
CA CYS A 224 -29.57 -4.57 -8.24
C CYS A 224 -29.17 -5.66 -7.25
N PRO A 225 -27.87 -5.79 -6.95
CA PRO A 225 -27.45 -6.45 -5.73
C PRO A 225 -28.01 -5.70 -4.50
N ALA A 226 -28.34 -6.44 -3.43
CA ALA A 226 -28.93 -5.84 -2.23
C ALA A 226 -27.95 -4.87 -1.54
N SER A 227 -26.69 -5.28 -1.39
CA SER A 227 -25.66 -4.47 -0.74
C SER A 227 -25.21 -3.32 -1.63
N PRO A 228 -25.22 -2.07 -1.13
CA PRO A 228 -24.70 -0.94 -1.87
C PRO A 228 -23.17 -0.91 -1.83
N VAL A 229 -22.59 -0.12 -2.73
CA VAL A 229 -21.17 0.25 -2.70
C VAL A 229 -20.83 1.01 -1.42
N VAL A 230 -19.63 0.75 -0.89
CA VAL A 230 -19.06 1.44 0.26
C VAL A 230 -17.85 2.24 -0.25
N PRO A 231 -17.87 3.59 -0.18
CA PRO A 231 -16.71 4.42 -0.44
C PRO A 231 -15.55 4.10 0.50
N LEU A 232 -14.33 4.56 0.17
CA LEU A 232 -13.16 4.39 1.04
C LEU A 232 -13.46 4.83 2.48
N THR A 233 -13.28 3.91 3.43
CA THR A 233 -13.42 4.17 4.86
C THR A 233 -12.44 3.31 5.65
N ASN A 234 -12.08 3.78 6.84
CA ASN A 234 -11.37 2.99 7.84
C ASN A 234 -12.31 2.52 8.97
N ASP A 235 -13.62 2.76 8.83
CA ASP A 235 -14.62 2.24 9.75
C ASP A 235 -14.86 0.76 9.49
N LYS A 236 -14.23 -0.06 10.33
CA LYS A 236 -14.33 -1.52 10.28
C LYS A 236 -15.77 -2.01 10.37
N SER A 237 -16.61 -1.38 11.20
CA SER A 237 -18.00 -1.80 11.40
C SER A 237 -18.82 -1.63 10.12
N VAL A 238 -18.69 -0.49 9.44
CA VAL A 238 -19.36 -0.22 8.16
C VAL A 238 -18.99 -1.26 7.10
N LEU A 239 -17.71 -1.65 7.04
CA LEU A 239 -17.23 -2.65 6.10
C LEU A 239 -17.74 -4.05 6.44
N THR A 240 -17.61 -4.49 7.69
CA THR A 240 -18.03 -5.83 8.12
C THR A 240 -19.54 -6.01 8.04
N ASP A 241 -20.32 -4.97 8.33
CA ASP A 241 -21.78 -4.98 8.23
C ASP A 241 -22.24 -5.06 6.77
N ASN A 242 -21.58 -4.33 5.86
CA ASN A 242 -21.87 -4.43 4.43
C ASN A 242 -21.54 -5.82 3.88
N ILE A 243 -20.41 -6.40 4.29
CA ILE A 243 -19.98 -7.74 3.91
C ILE A 243 -20.97 -8.80 4.41
N GLU A 244 -21.40 -8.71 5.67
CA GLU A 244 -22.34 -9.69 6.25
C GLU A 244 -23.67 -9.75 5.48
N GLN A 245 -24.10 -8.63 4.90
CA GLN A 245 -25.36 -8.51 4.16
C GLN A 245 -25.27 -8.94 2.68
N LEU A 246 -24.08 -9.28 2.17
CA LEU A 246 -23.89 -9.68 0.77
C LEU A 246 -24.75 -10.90 0.43
N SER A 247 -25.69 -10.75 -0.50
CA SER A 247 -26.57 -11.84 -0.95
C SER A 247 -26.38 -12.09 -2.43
N ASP A 248 -26.44 -13.37 -2.81
CA ASP A 248 -26.35 -13.77 -4.21
C ASP A 248 -27.65 -13.49 -4.98
N GLY A 249 -27.52 -13.22 -6.27
CA GLY A 249 -28.66 -13.12 -7.16
C GLY A 249 -28.25 -12.56 -8.51
N GLY A 250 -29.12 -12.67 -9.51
CA GLY A 250 -28.88 -12.08 -10.84
C GLY A 250 -27.78 -12.76 -11.65
N SER A 251 -27.20 -11.97 -12.56
CA SER A 251 -26.24 -12.38 -13.58
C SER A 251 -24.86 -11.77 -13.29
N THR A 252 -23.89 -11.90 -14.21
CA THR A 252 -22.49 -11.58 -13.92
C THR A 252 -21.98 -10.47 -14.86
N ALA A 253 -22.24 -9.20 -14.51
CA ALA A 253 -21.76 -8.02 -15.23
C ALA A 253 -20.39 -7.57 -14.69
N GLY A 254 -19.38 -8.44 -14.78
CA GLY A 254 -18.09 -8.24 -14.11
C GLY A 254 -17.32 -6.98 -14.49
N HIS A 255 -17.41 -6.51 -15.74
CA HIS A 255 -16.83 -5.23 -16.14
C HIS A 255 -17.35 -4.05 -15.29
N LEU A 256 -18.60 -4.09 -14.81
CA LEU A 256 -19.13 -3.06 -13.90
C LEU A 256 -18.44 -3.11 -12.54
N GLY A 257 -18.25 -4.31 -11.99
CA GLY A 257 -17.51 -4.50 -10.75
C GLY A 257 -16.09 -3.96 -10.85
N ILE A 258 -15.41 -4.22 -11.96
CA ILE A 258 -14.03 -3.74 -12.21
C ILE A 258 -14.01 -2.22 -12.29
N ALA A 259 -14.94 -1.64 -13.04
CA ALA A 259 -15.06 -0.19 -13.15
C ALA A 259 -15.31 0.45 -11.78
N TRP A 260 -16.21 -0.11 -10.98
CA TRP A 260 -16.56 0.41 -9.67
C TRP A 260 -15.45 0.25 -8.63
N ALA A 261 -14.68 -0.85 -8.65
CA ALA A 261 -13.47 -0.95 -7.83
C ALA A 261 -12.46 0.14 -8.19
N TRP A 262 -12.31 0.47 -9.48
CA TRP A 262 -11.44 1.58 -9.89
C TRP A 262 -11.97 2.95 -9.44
N TYR A 263 -13.27 3.19 -9.59
CA TYR A 263 -13.93 4.44 -9.20
C TYR A 263 -13.79 4.73 -7.69
N LEU A 264 -13.79 3.68 -6.86
CA LEU A 264 -13.59 3.81 -5.42
C LEU A 264 -12.20 4.33 -5.05
N VAL A 265 -11.16 4.08 -5.87
CA VAL A 265 -9.78 4.51 -5.61
C VAL A 265 -9.30 5.62 -6.56
N SER A 266 -10.17 6.12 -7.44
CA SER A 266 -9.79 7.15 -8.42
C SER A 266 -9.90 8.58 -7.86
N PRO A 267 -8.86 9.42 -7.98
CA PRO A 267 -8.93 10.83 -7.63
C PRO A 267 -9.94 11.62 -8.46
N GLU A 268 -10.29 11.17 -9.67
CA GLU A 268 -11.36 11.79 -10.49
C GLU A 268 -12.73 11.73 -9.79
N TRP A 269 -12.87 10.82 -8.82
CA TRP A 269 -14.06 10.68 -7.98
C TRP A 269 -13.94 11.35 -6.61
N ALA A 270 -12.83 12.04 -6.29
CA ALA A 270 -12.64 12.68 -4.99
C ALA A 270 -13.74 13.69 -4.62
N SER A 271 -14.24 14.47 -5.59
CA SER A 271 -15.37 15.40 -5.40
C SER A 271 -16.74 14.72 -5.49
N PHE A 272 -16.78 13.47 -5.94
CA PHE A 272 -18.00 12.68 -5.97
C PHE A 272 -18.35 12.17 -4.55
N TRP A 273 -17.34 11.69 -3.83
CA TRP A 273 -17.48 11.12 -2.49
C TRP A 273 -17.57 12.17 -1.38
N PRO A 274 -18.06 11.80 -0.17
CA PRO A 274 -17.82 12.59 1.03
C PRO A 274 -16.33 12.82 1.25
N SER A 275 -15.95 13.96 1.86
CA SER A 275 -14.54 14.35 2.01
C SER A 275 -13.68 13.31 2.73
N ALA A 276 -14.23 12.62 3.73
CA ALA A 276 -13.54 11.54 4.46
C ALA A 276 -13.22 10.32 3.57
N SER A 277 -13.97 10.14 2.48
CA SER A 277 -13.85 9.03 1.53
C SER A 277 -13.19 9.43 0.22
N ALA A 278 -12.69 10.67 0.11
CA ALA A 278 -12.02 11.15 -1.09
C ALA A 278 -10.70 10.38 -1.32
N PRO A 279 -10.52 9.75 -2.50
CA PRO A 279 -9.27 9.09 -2.85
C PRO A 279 -8.13 10.10 -3.03
N ARG A 280 -6.92 9.71 -2.67
CA ARG A 280 -5.69 10.49 -2.91
C ARG A 280 -5.33 10.55 -4.39
N THR A 281 -4.39 11.40 -4.78
CA THR A 281 -3.93 11.46 -6.19
C THR A 281 -3.17 10.20 -6.59
N TYR A 282 -3.06 9.93 -7.89
CA TYR A 282 -2.36 8.74 -8.39
C TYR A 282 -0.85 8.76 -8.15
N ASP A 283 -0.27 9.95 -8.04
CA ASP A 283 1.15 10.21 -7.85
C ASP A 283 1.53 10.46 -6.39
N ASP A 284 0.60 10.28 -5.45
CA ASP A 284 0.86 10.45 -4.02
C ASP A 284 1.91 9.41 -3.54
N PRO A 285 3.11 9.84 -3.12
CA PRO A 285 4.17 8.93 -2.70
C PRO A 285 3.88 8.24 -1.35
N GLU A 286 2.93 8.76 -0.58
CA GLU A 286 2.53 8.27 0.74
C GLU A 286 1.35 7.30 0.66
N ALA A 287 0.76 7.08 -0.52
CA ALA A 287 -0.36 6.17 -0.72
C ALA A 287 -0.03 5.04 -1.70
N MET A 288 -0.55 3.86 -1.41
CA MET A 288 -0.63 2.76 -2.37
C MET A 288 -2.08 2.54 -2.74
N LYS A 289 -2.37 2.52 -4.05
CA LYS A 289 -3.70 2.22 -4.58
C LYS A 289 -3.74 0.78 -5.10
N ALA A 290 -4.72 0.03 -4.63
CA ALA A 290 -4.92 -1.34 -5.07
C ALA A 290 -6.40 -1.67 -5.26
N VAL A 291 -6.67 -2.63 -6.15
CA VAL A 291 -7.99 -3.23 -6.31
C VAL A 291 -7.88 -4.75 -6.26
N ILE A 292 -8.88 -5.39 -5.67
CA ILE A 292 -9.08 -6.83 -5.71
C ILE A 292 -10.28 -7.10 -6.61
N ILE A 293 -10.07 -7.87 -7.66
CA ILE A 293 -11.09 -8.33 -8.59
C ILE A 293 -11.38 -9.79 -8.29
N MET A 294 -12.59 -10.11 -7.85
CA MET A 294 -12.98 -11.49 -7.53
C MET A 294 -14.24 -11.90 -8.29
N THR A 295 -14.25 -13.13 -8.82
CA THR A 295 -15.43 -13.76 -9.45
C THR A 295 -15.36 -15.29 -9.37
N ASP A 296 -16.52 -15.94 -9.38
CA ASP A 296 -16.65 -17.40 -9.52
C ASP A 296 -17.11 -17.84 -10.92
N GLY A 297 -17.26 -16.92 -11.86
CA GLY A 297 -17.97 -17.19 -13.11
C GLY A 297 -17.56 -16.34 -14.31
N GLU A 298 -18.05 -16.75 -15.48
CA GLU A 298 -17.86 -15.99 -16.72
C GLU A 298 -18.71 -14.72 -16.72
N PHE A 299 -18.16 -13.64 -17.27
CA PHE A 299 -18.88 -12.39 -17.41
C PHE A 299 -19.87 -12.47 -18.58
N ASN A 300 -21.15 -12.63 -18.26
CA ASN A 300 -22.22 -12.96 -19.22
C ASN A 300 -23.20 -11.81 -19.48
N THR A 301 -23.05 -10.68 -18.79
CA THR A 301 -23.99 -9.54 -18.87
C THR A 301 -23.26 -8.26 -19.26
N ALA A 302 -23.84 -7.50 -20.19
CA ALA A 302 -23.45 -6.17 -20.67
C ALA A 302 -24.70 -5.50 -21.30
N TYR A 303 -24.75 -4.17 -21.36
CA TYR A 303 -25.92 -3.42 -21.84
C TYR A 303 -25.63 -2.50 -23.03
N GLU A 304 -24.40 -2.02 -23.16
CA GLU A 304 -23.98 -1.08 -24.20
C GLU A 304 -23.25 -1.83 -25.32
N ASN A 305 -24.00 -2.21 -26.36
CA ASN A 305 -23.49 -2.99 -27.49
C ASN A 305 -22.26 -2.36 -28.16
N SER A 306 -22.13 -1.03 -28.17
CA SER A 306 -20.97 -0.34 -28.74
C SER A 306 -19.66 -0.61 -27.97
N ASN A 307 -19.74 -1.06 -26.73
CA ASN A 307 -18.60 -1.35 -25.87
C ASN A 307 -18.10 -2.79 -26.03
N GLY A 308 -18.78 -3.61 -26.84
CA GLY A 308 -18.49 -5.04 -26.96
C GLY A 308 -19.01 -5.85 -25.78
N ASN A 309 -18.58 -7.11 -25.69
CA ASN A 309 -19.01 -8.00 -24.63
C ASN A 309 -18.33 -7.69 -23.28
N SER A 310 -18.90 -8.23 -22.21
CA SER A 310 -18.46 -8.03 -20.82
C SER A 310 -16.97 -8.33 -20.59
N VAL A 311 -16.43 -9.38 -21.25
CA VAL A 311 -15.02 -9.79 -21.15
C VAL A 311 -14.09 -8.76 -21.81
N ALA A 312 -14.43 -8.29 -23.01
CA ALA A 312 -13.64 -7.28 -23.72
C ALA A 312 -13.60 -5.95 -22.95
N GLN A 313 -14.74 -5.56 -22.36
CA GLN A 313 -14.81 -4.38 -21.50
C GLN A 313 -13.94 -4.52 -20.27
N ALA A 314 -13.99 -5.68 -19.59
CA ALA A 314 -13.15 -5.99 -18.44
C ALA A 314 -11.65 -5.91 -18.79
N GLN A 315 -11.22 -6.44 -19.93
CA GLN A 315 -9.83 -6.35 -20.38
C GLN A 315 -9.37 -4.89 -20.58
N ASN A 316 -10.20 -4.06 -21.22
CA ASN A 316 -9.92 -2.64 -21.42
C ASN A 316 -9.79 -1.89 -20.09
N LEU A 317 -10.74 -2.12 -19.18
CA LEU A 317 -10.72 -1.53 -17.84
C LEU A 317 -9.48 -1.96 -17.05
N CYS A 318 -9.18 -3.25 -16.98
CA CYS A 318 -7.97 -3.75 -16.31
C CYS A 318 -6.68 -3.15 -16.89
N GLY A 319 -6.62 -2.98 -18.22
CA GLY A 319 -5.51 -2.31 -18.89
C GLY A 319 -5.35 -0.86 -18.45
N ASN A 320 -6.45 -0.12 -18.35
CA ASN A 320 -6.42 1.30 -17.97
C ASN A 320 -6.19 1.52 -16.47
N ILE A 321 -6.74 0.66 -15.60
CA ILE A 321 -6.44 0.65 -14.16
C ILE A 321 -4.93 0.53 -13.93
N LYS A 322 -4.28 -0.42 -14.61
CA LYS A 322 -2.84 -0.62 -14.51
C LYS A 322 -2.04 0.57 -15.05
N LYS A 323 -2.48 1.18 -16.16
CA LYS A 323 -1.85 2.39 -16.70
C LYS A 323 -1.95 3.59 -15.76
N ALA A 324 -3.01 3.67 -14.96
CA ALA A 324 -3.17 4.70 -13.93
C ALA A 324 -2.31 4.46 -12.67
N GLY A 325 -1.51 3.38 -12.63
CA GLY A 325 -0.63 3.07 -11.50
C GLY A 325 -1.31 2.33 -10.35
N VAL A 326 -2.56 1.87 -10.54
CA VAL A 326 -3.29 1.09 -9.54
C VAL A 326 -2.91 -0.39 -9.63
N THR A 327 -2.57 -0.98 -8.49
CA THR A 327 -2.21 -2.41 -8.43
C THR A 327 -3.46 -3.28 -8.48
N VAL A 328 -3.49 -4.24 -9.39
CA VAL A 328 -4.61 -5.17 -9.57
C VAL A 328 -4.23 -6.55 -9.04
N PHE A 329 -4.95 -6.99 -8.01
CA PHE A 329 -5.01 -8.38 -7.56
C PHE A 329 -6.28 -9.02 -8.12
N SER A 330 -6.20 -10.30 -8.48
CA SER A 330 -7.33 -11.02 -9.06
C SER A 330 -7.48 -12.41 -8.46
N VAL A 331 -8.70 -12.77 -8.07
CA VAL A 331 -9.01 -14.04 -7.42
C VAL A 331 -10.15 -14.72 -8.18
N GLY A 332 -9.89 -15.90 -8.73
CA GLY A 332 -10.92 -16.78 -9.26
C GLY A 332 -11.37 -17.74 -8.17
N PHE A 333 -12.66 -17.82 -7.89
CA PHE A 333 -13.19 -18.68 -6.82
C PHE A 333 -14.06 -19.79 -7.39
N ASP A 334 -13.51 -21.02 -7.50
CA ASP A 334 -14.16 -22.14 -8.19
C ASP A 334 -14.67 -21.72 -9.58
N ALA A 335 -13.80 -21.00 -10.29
CA ALA A 335 -14.14 -20.30 -11.53
C ALA A 335 -13.73 -21.12 -12.79
N PRO A 336 -14.50 -21.00 -13.89
CA PRO A 336 -14.19 -21.68 -15.16
C PRO A 336 -12.97 -21.08 -15.86
N GLY A 337 -12.40 -21.83 -16.81
CA GLY A 337 -11.14 -21.48 -17.48
C GLY A 337 -11.14 -20.14 -18.23
N GLY A 338 -12.26 -19.69 -18.80
CA GLY A 338 -12.34 -18.38 -19.46
C GLY A 338 -12.23 -17.22 -18.45
N ALA A 339 -12.94 -17.33 -17.33
CA ALA A 339 -12.85 -16.41 -16.21
C ALA A 339 -11.43 -16.37 -15.61
N LEU A 340 -10.80 -17.53 -15.41
CA LEU A 340 -9.41 -17.61 -14.95
C LEU A 340 -8.43 -16.94 -15.92
N ASN A 341 -8.62 -17.14 -17.23
CA ASN A 341 -7.79 -16.49 -18.26
C ASN A 341 -7.92 -14.97 -18.24
N LEU A 342 -9.14 -14.45 -18.06
CA LEU A 342 -9.41 -13.02 -17.91
C LEU A 342 -8.74 -12.46 -16.66
N LEU A 343 -8.95 -13.09 -15.51
CA LEU A 343 -8.39 -12.66 -14.22
C LEU A 343 -6.86 -12.63 -14.27
N LYS A 344 -6.24 -13.66 -14.84
CA LYS A 344 -4.78 -13.71 -15.04
C LYS A 344 -4.25 -12.56 -15.90
N GLN A 345 -5.01 -12.09 -16.89
CA GLN A 345 -4.65 -10.92 -17.69
C GLN A 345 -4.88 -9.60 -16.95
N CYS A 346 -5.89 -9.56 -16.06
CA CYS A 346 -6.19 -8.39 -15.25
C CYS A 346 -5.11 -8.12 -14.19
N ALA A 347 -4.60 -9.17 -13.54
CA ALA A 347 -3.55 -9.06 -12.52
C ALA A 347 -2.36 -8.20 -12.98
N SER A 348 -1.83 -7.38 -12.07
CA SER A 348 -0.65 -6.55 -12.35
C SER A 348 0.66 -7.35 -12.39
N LYS A 349 0.71 -8.48 -11.69
CA LYS A 349 1.81 -9.45 -11.70
C LYS A 349 1.23 -10.86 -11.75
N SER A 350 1.99 -11.81 -12.29
CA SER A 350 1.60 -13.22 -12.26
C SER A 350 1.38 -13.75 -10.84
N SER A 351 2.15 -13.24 -9.86
CA SER A 351 2.01 -13.57 -8.43
C SER A 351 0.80 -12.93 -7.75
N TYR A 352 0.08 -12.02 -8.42
CA TYR A 352 -1.12 -11.35 -7.91
C TYR A 352 -2.42 -11.97 -8.45
N PHE A 353 -2.29 -13.08 -9.17
CA PHE A 353 -3.40 -13.93 -9.57
C PHE A 353 -3.49 -15.15 -8.63
N PHE A 354 -4.71 -15.43 -8.18
CA PHE A 354 -5.03 -16.55 -7.30
C PHE A 354 -6.19 -17.34 -7.90
N ASP A 355 -6.04 -18.66 -7.98
CA ASP A 355 -7.06 -19.59 -8.42
C ASP A 355 -7.46 -20.45 -7.21
N ALA A 356 -8.48 -20.01 -6.48
CA ALA A 356 -8.98 -20.65 -5.29
C ALA A 356 -10.08 -21.65 -5.65
N LYS A 357 -9.90 -22.94 -5.33
CA LYS A 357 -10.84 -24.01 -5.62
C LYS A 357 -11.90 -24.22 -4.55
N ASP A 358 -11.65 -23.72 -3.35
CA ASP A 358 -12.54 -23.86 -2.21
C ASP A 358 -12.45 -22.67 -1.25
N ALA A 359 -13.27 -22.73 -0.19
CA ALA A 359 -13.36 -21.67 0.81
C ALA A 359 -12.04 -21.43 1.55
N THR A 360 -11.23 -22.47 1.77
CA THR A 360 -9.94 -22.36 2.45
C THR A 360 -8.96 -21.61 1.57
N GLU A 361 -8.84 -22.02 0.31
CA GLU A 361 -7.95 -21.35 -0.65
C GLU A 361 -8.37 -19.90 -0.92
N LEU A 362 -9.68 -19.60 -0.86
CA LEU A 362 -10.19 -18.23 -0.97
C LEU A 362 -9.72 -17.35 0.20
N ARG A 363 -9.88 -17.85 1.43
CA ARG A 363 -9.40 -17.16 2.64
C ARG A 363 -7.89 -16.96 2.62
N ASP A 364 -7.14 -17.97 2.18
CA ASP A 364 -5.68 -17.89 2.01
C ASP A 364 -5.27 -16.85 0.97
N ALA A 365 -6.00 -16.76 -0.15
CA ALA A 365 -5.74 -15.75 -1.18
C ALA A 365 -5.93 -14.32 -0.62
N PHE A 366 -7.06 -14.06 0.05
CA PHE A 366 -7.35 -12.76 0.65
C PHE A 366 -6.33 -12.40 1.76
N THR A 367 -5.96 -13.37 2.60
CA THR A 367 -4.93 -13.19 3.64
C THR A 367 -3.56 -12.87 3.04
N ARG A 368 -3.16 -13.55 1.95
CA ARG A 368 -1.90 -13.28 1.26
C ARG A 368 -1.88 -11.90 0.61
N ILE A 369 -2.99 -11.47 0.01
CA ILE A 369 -3.12 -10.12 -0.55
C ILE A 369 -2.99 -9.08 0.56
N ALA A 370 -3.71 -9.26 1.67
CA ALA A 370 -3.66 -8.35 2.81
C ALA A 370 -2.22 -8.18 3.35
N ARG A 371 -1.48 -9.28 3.52
CA ARG A 371 -0.07 -9.25 3.98
C ARG A 371 0.89 -8.60 2.98
N GLU A 372 0.69 -8.84 1.69
CA GLU A 372 1.48 -8.17 0.64
C GLU A 372 1.24 -6.66 0.65
N LEU A 373 -0.01 -6.22 0.85
CA LEU A 373 -0.37 -4.81 0.94
C LEU A 373 0.22 -4.13 2.17
N THR A 374 0.16 -4.76 3.34
CA THR A 374 0.67 -4.20 4.60
C THR A 374 2.18 -4.32 4.77
N GLY A 375 2.87 -4.98 3.83
CA GLY A 375 4.32 -5.24 3.93
C GLY A 375 4.68 -6.20 5.06
N LEU A 376 3.71 -6.91 5.64
CA LEU A 376 3.91 -7.93 6.66
C LEU A 376 4.52 -9.18 6.01
N ARG A 377 5.85 -9.18 5.89
CA ARG A 377 6.61 -10.40 5.60
C ARG A 377 6.94 -11.10 6.91
N LEU A 378 6.34 -12.27 7.12
CA LEU A 378 6.80 -13.21 8.13
C LEU A 378 8.20 -13.69 7.70
N THR A 379 9.23 -13.22 8.41
CA THR A 379 10.54 -13.88 8.40
C THR A 379 10.41 -15.09 9.33
N ASN A 380 10.19 -16.27 8.76
CA ASN A 380 10.45 -17.53 9.46
C ASN A 380 11.88 -17.98 9.17
#